data_AF-A0A800ES41-F1
#
_entry.id   AF-A0A800ES41-F1
#
_cell.length_a   1.000
_cell.length_b   1.000
_cell.length_c   1.000
_cell.angle_alpha   90.00
_cell.angle_beta   90.00
_cell.angle_gamma   90.00
#
_symmetry.space_group_name_H-M   'P 1'
#
loop_
_entity.id
_entity.type
_entity.pdbx_description
1 polymer ?
#
loop_
_entity_poly.entity_id
_entity_poly.type
_entity_poly.pdbx_seq_one_letter_code
_entity_poly.pdbx_strand_id
1 'polypeptide(L)'
;MAVILGINAFHAGAAAALLVDGEPVAAMPEERLNRVKYYAGFPKLAIARCLDMAGLDYSDIDAVSLGRNPSANLASKVGFTLRNIQSLPNLLKIRSNRGALDDFKALISSECEVDPAKLRFKQHNVEHHLAHTASAYFMSDWEESAGFTLDGSGDFATCLMSKCEGSEIKPLYRVNVPHSMGSLYMMICDFIGYKKYGDEGKVMGLAPLGKDSYHETFEEMLHLTDKGFQLNLDYFMPFGASQGMSITDKGEMVVDRHFSDRIVEIFGEPREPYSDYAGGIGAGRRRGPAGLPGRPRPGLRRAAHLREGIHAPAQSTAPARAVGAHFDGRGLHTQ
;
A
#
# COMPACT_ATOMS: atom_id res chain seq x y z
N MET A 1 -7.97 -28.45 -12.85
CA MET A 1 -8.36 -27.47 -11.85
C MET A 1 -7.14 -27.16 -11.01
N ALA A 2 -6.62 -25.96 -11.14
CA ALA A 2 -5.56 -25.42 -10.30
C ALA A 2 -6.19 -24.44 -9.31
N VAL A 3 -6.03 -24.68 -8.01
CA VAL A 3 -6.58 -23.84 -6.94
C VAL A 3 -5.44 -23.11 -6.22
N ILE A 4 -5.48 -21.78 -6.25
CA ILE A 4 -4.45 -20.92 -5.65
C ILE A 4 -5.08 -20.03 -4.59
N LEU A 5 -4.58 -20.12 -3.36
CA LEU A 5 -4.95 -19.25 -2.24
C LEU A 5 -3.87 -18.18 -2.04
N GLY A 6 -4.18 -16.92 -2.34
CA GLY A 6 -3.35 -15.77 -2.03
C GLY A 6 -3.67 -15.19 -0.66
N ILE A 7 -2.64 -14.87 0.13
CA ILE A 7 -2.77 -14.36 1.49
C ILE A 7 -1.95 -13.09 1.69
N ASN A 8 -2.59 -12.09 2.30
CA ASN A 8 -1.95 -10.93 2.90
C ASN A 8 -2.13 -11.00 4.42
N ALA A 9 -1.04 -10.93 5.19
CA ALA A 9 -1.07 -11.10 6.64
C ALA A 9 0.10 -10.36 7.32
N PHE A 10 -0.02 -10.12 8.63
CA PHE A 10 1.03 -9.48 9.46
C PHE A 10 1.40 -8.05 9.03
N HIS A 11 0.45 -7.39 8.38
CA HIS A 11 0.43 -5.98 8.04
C HIS A 11 -1.04 -5.57 7.92
N ALA A 12 -1.32 -4.27 8.07
CA ALA A 12 -2.65 -3.71 7.88
C ALA A 12 -3.32 -4.25 6.60
N GLY A 13 -4.59 -4.63 6.72
CA GLY A 13 -5.38 -5.14 5.60
C GLY A 13 -5.21 -6.64 5.35
N ALA A 14 -5.13 -7.44 6.41
CA ALA A 14 -5.10 -8.89 6.29
C ALA A 14 -6.31 -9.40 5.48
N ALA A 15 -6.05 -10.28 4.51
CA ALA A 15 -7.03 -10.72 3.54
C ALA A 15 -6.64 -12.05 2.88
N ALA A 16 -7.62 -12.70 2.27
CA ALA A 16 -7.43 -13.88 1.43
C ALA A 16 -8.12 -13.70 0.07
N ALA A 17 -7.51 -14.25 -0.98
CA ALA A 17 -8.08 -14.32 -2.32
C ALA A 17 -7.89 -15.73 -2.88
N LEU A 18 -8.89 -16.23 -3.60
CA LEU A 18 -8.90 -17.57 -4.18
C LEU A 18 -9.06 -17.48 -5.69
N LEU A 19 -8.14 -18.11 -6.41
CA LEU A 19 -8.19 -18.25 -7.85
C LEU A 19 -8.38 -19.72 -8.20
N VAL A 20 -9.21 -19.99 -9.21
CA VAL A 20 -9.43 -21.33 -9.76
C VAL A 20 -9.21 -21.26 -11.26
N ASP A 21 -8.25 -22.05 -11.77
CA ASP A 21 -7.86 -22.09 -13.19
C ASP A 21 -7.54 -20.70 -13.78
N GLY A 22 -6.95 -19.82 -12.96
CA GLY A 22 -6.56 -18.45 -13.33
C GLY A 22 -7.61 -17.37 -13.05
N GLU A 23 -8.85 -17.77 -12.78
CA GLU A 23 -9.96 -16.84 -12.55
C GLU A 23 -10.15 -16.54 -11.05
N PRO A 24 -10.27 -15.27 -10.63
CA PRO A 24 -10.62 -14.92 -9.26
C PRO A 24 -12.04 -15.37 -8.92
N VAL A 25 -12.19 -16.25 -7.93
CA VAL A 25 -13.49 -16.79 -7.49
C VAL A 25 -13.99 -16.11 -6.22
N ALA A 26 -13.07 -15.78 -5.30
CA ALA A 26 -13.41 -15.11 -4.06
C ALA A 26 -12.26 -14.22 -3.58
N ALA A 27 -12.58 -13.09 -2.95
CA ALA A 27 -11.62 -12.27 -2.23
C ALA A 27 -12.31 -11.64 -1.01
N MET A 28 -11.69 -11.74 0.16
CA MET A 28 -12.29 -11.31 1.41
C MET A 28 -11.25 -10.63 2.32
N PRO A 29 -11.49 -9.38 2.74
CA PRO A 29 -10.71 -8.77 3.80
C PRO A 29 -11.18 -9.27 5.18
N GLU A 30 -10.24 -9.64 6.04
CA GLU A 30 -10.52 -10.18 7.38
C GLU A 30 -11.30 -9.19 8.25
N GLU A 31 -11.00 -7.89 8.12
CA GLU A 31 -11.67 -6.82 8.88
C GLU A 31 -13.19 -6.78 8.70
N ARG A 32 -13.71 -7.29 7.57
CA ARG A 32 -15.15 -7.34 7.32
C ARG A 32 -15.85 -8.41 8.16
N LEU A 33 -15.12 -9.46 8.50
CA LEU A 33 -15.59 -10.62 9.24
C LEU A 33 -15.34 -10.46 10.75
N ASN A 34 -14.13 -10.07 11.16
CA ASN A 34 -13.79 -9.90 12.58
C ASN A 34 -14.15 -8.52 13.15
N ARG A 35 -14.51 -7.56 12.29
CA ARG A 35 -14.91 -6.19 12.64
C ARG A 35 -13.81 -5.32 13.26
N VAL A 36 -12.55 -5.76 13.18
CA VAL A 36 -11.37 -5.01 13.59
C VAL A 36 -10.82 -4.27 12.37
N LYS A 37 -10.99 -2.94 12.35
CA LYS A 37 -10.60 -2.11 11.20
C LYS A 37 -9.08 -2.19 10.96
N TYR A 38 -8.68 -2.40 9.71
CA TYR A 38 -7.30 -2.60 9.28
C TYR A 38 -6.59 -3.75 10.00
N TYR A 39 -7.32 -4.79 10.37
CA TYR A 39 -6.77 -5.95 11.05
C TYR A 39 -5.48 -6.43 10.38
N ALA A 40 -4.43 -6.54 11.19
CA ALA A 40 -3.07 -6.82 10.74
C ALA A 40 -2.58 -8.22 11.16
N GLY A 41 -3.47 -9.09 11.65
CA GLY A 41 -3.14 -10.47 12.04
C GLY A 41 -3.21 -11.46 10.87
N PHE A 42 -3.47 -12.73 11.21
CA PHE A 42 -3.65 -13.80 10.24
C PHE A 42 -5.13 -13.89 9.76
N PRO A 43 -5.40 -13.98 8.45
CA PRO A 43 -6.75 -13.85 7.90
C PRO A 43 -7.55 -15.18 7.88
N LYS A 44 -7.72 -15.81 9.03
CA LYS A 44 -8.35 -17.15 9.10
C LYS A 44 -9.82 -17.15 8.68
N LEU A 45 -10.59 -16.12 9.03
CA LEU A 45 -12.01 -16.04 8.67
C LEU A 45 -12.17 -15.82 7.17
N ALA A 46 -11.31 -15.00 6.56
CA ALA A 46 -11.30 -14.75 5.13
C ALA A 46 -10.92 -15.99 4.34
N ILE A 47 -9.91 -16.75 4.77
CA ILE A 47 -9.54 -18.03 4.14
C ILE A 47 -10.74 -18.99 4.16
N ALA A 48 -11.34 -19.20 5.35
CA ALA A 48 -12.50 -20.07 5.50
C ALA A 48 -13.67 -19.62 4.62
N ARG A 49 -13.94 -18.31 4.56
CA ARG A 49 -15.03 -17.76 3.75
C ARG A 49 -14.78 -17.90 2.25
N CYS A 50 -13.55 -17.73 1.78
CA CYS A 50 -13.20 -17.92 0.37
C CYS A 50 -13.39 -19.39 -0.06
N LEU A 51 -12.98 -20.34 0.78
CA LEU A 51 -13.16 -21.78 0.53
C LEU A 51 -14.65 -22.17 0.52
N ASP A 52 -15.41 -21.69 1.50
CA ASP A 52 -16.86 -21.91 1.60
C ASP A 52 -17.61 -21.35 0.36
N MET A 53 -17.27 -20.14 -0.10
CA MET A 53 -17.85 -19.54 -1.31
C MET A 53 -17.57 -20.35 -2.58
N ALA A 54 -16.44 -21.07 -2.63
CA ALA A 54 -16.06 -21.91 -3.76
C ALA A 54 -16.48 -23.39 -3.60
N GLY A 55 -17.00 -23.79 -2.45
CA GLY A 55 -17.34 -25.19 -2.15
C GLY A 55 -16.11 -26.11 -2.09
N LEU A 56 -14.96 -25.61 -1.63
CA LEU A 56 -13.68 -26.32 -1.57
C LEU A 56 -13.23 -26.56 -0.13
N ASP A 57 -12.41 -27.59 0.12
CA ASP A 57 -11.69 -27.84 1.37
C ASP A 57 -10.21 -27.41 1.23
N TYR A 58 -9.51 -27.27 2.35
CA TYR A 58 -8.07 -27.00 2.41
C TYR A 58 -7.23 -28.02 1.65
N SER A 59 -7.72 -29.25 1.48
CA SER A 59 -7.05 -30.30 0.70
C SER A 59 -7.10 -30.10 -0.80
N ASP A 60 -7.98 -29.22 -1.28
CA ASP A 60 -8.12 -28.91 -2.70
C ASP A 60 -7.16 -27.79 -3.15
N ILE A 61 -6.47 -27.15 -2.21
CA ILE A 61 -5.52 -26.06 -2.50
C ILE A 61 -4.22 -26.66 -3.06
N ASP A 62 -3.87 -26.30 -4.29
CA ASP A 62 -2.63 -26.71 -4.94
C ASP A 62 -1.45 -25.80 -4.58
N ALA A 63 -1.71 -24.51 -4.42
CA ALA A 63 -0.70 -23.51 -4.08
C ALA A 63 -1.22 -22.44 -3.12
N VAL A 64 -0.34 -21.99 -2.24
CA VAL A 64 -0.56 -20.82 -1.38
C VAL A 64 0.49 -19.77 -1.73
N SER A 65 0.05 -18.54 -2.00
CA SER A 65 0.94 -17.41 -2.26
C SER A 65 0.88 -16.38 -1.14
N LEU A 66 2.03 -15.79 -0.81
CA LEU A 66 2.14 -14.65 0.10
C LEU A 66 2.68 -13.44 -0.64
N GLY A 67 2.04 -12.29 -0.45
CA GLY A 67 2.51 -10.98 -0.92
C GLY A 67 3.70 -10.43 -0.12
N ARG A 68 4.66 -11.30 0.24
CA ARG A 68 5.88 -10.98 0.98
C ARG A 68 7.01 -11.90 0.56
N ASN A 69 8.17 -11.34 0.25
CA ASN A 69 9.39 -12.08 -0.02
C ASN A 69 10.56 -11.61 0.88
N PRO A 70 10.92 -12.39 1.93
CA PRO A 70 12.00 -12.03 2.85
C PRO A 70 13.36 -11.77 2.18
N SER A 71 13.65 -12.43 1.05
CA SER A 71 14.92 -12.31 0.32
C SER A 71 14.94 -11.15 -0.69
N ALA A 72 13.80 -10.52 -0.97
CA ALA A 72 13.75 -9.37 -1.86
C ALA A 72 14.54 -8.17 -1.32
N ASN A 73 15.11 -7.38 -2.24
CA ASN A 73 15.85 -6.14 -1.94
C ASN A 73 17.01 -6.31 -0.93
N LEU A 74 17.64 -7.49 -0.89
CA LEU A 74 18.68 -7.82 0.12
C LEU A 74 19.87 -6.85 0.11
N ALA A 75 20.35 -6.45 -1.07
CA ALA A 75 21.46 -5.49 -1.19
C ALA A 75 21.11 -4.13 -0.56
N SER A 76 19.91 -3.62 -0.83
CA SER A 76 19.41 -2.36 -0.23
C SER A 76 19.27 -2.49 1.29
N LYS A 77 18.73 -3.62 1.79
CA LYS A 77 18.60 -3.91 3.23
C LYS A 77 19.98 -3.92 3.94
N VAL A 78 20.97 -4.57 3.33
CA VAL A 78 22.34 -4.62 3.87
C VAL A 78 22.98 -3.23 3.85
N GLY A 79 22.89 -2.50 2.73
CA GLY A 79 23.43 -1.15 2.62
C GLY A 79 22.82 -0.18 3.64
N PHE A 80 21.51 -0.26 3.85
CA PHE A 80 20.83 0.51 4.89
C PHE A 80 21.30 0.14 6.30
N THR A 81 21.41 -1.15 6.61
CA THR A 81 21.87 -1.61 7.94
C THR A 81 23.28 -1.13 8.25
N LEU A 82 24.20 -1.19 7.28
CA LEU A 82 25.58 -0.72 7.44
C LEU A 82 25.66 0.79 7.70
N ARG A 83 24.84 1.59 7.01
CA ARG A 83 24.79 3.05 7.20
C ARG A 83 24.19 3.46 8.54
N ASN A 84 23.31 2.63 9.11
CA ASN A 84 22.64 2.89 10.39
C ASN A 84 23.25 2.08 11.55
N ILE A 85 24.43 1.49 11.38
CA ILE A 85 25.04 0.60 12.38
C ILE A 85 25.41 1.35 13.68
N GLN A 86 25.61 2.67 13.60
CA GLN A 86 25.92 3.53 14.74
C GLN A 86 24.73 3.71 15.70
N SER A 87 23.52 3.29 15.33
CA SER A 87 22.28 3.42 16.13
C SER A 87 21.71 2.10 16.69
N LEU A 88 22.48 1.00 16.75
CA LEU A 88 21.97 -0.29 17.25
C LEU A 88 22.69 -0.82 18.52
N PRO A 89 22.06 -0.71 19.71
CA PRO A 89 22.35 -1.61 20.82
C PRO A 89 21.67 -3.00 20.68
N ASN A 90 20.82 -3.23 19.67
CA ASN A 90 19.87 -4.36 19.65
C ASN A 90 19.93 -5.31 18.43
N LEU A 91 21.06 -5.38 17.72
CA LEU A 91 21.21 -6.26 16.55
C LEU A 91 20.95 -7.75 16.88
N LEU A 92 21.13 -8.16 18.14
CA LEU A 92 20.91 -9.53 18.62
C LEU A 92 19.43 -9.95 18.74
N LYS A 93 18.47 -9.01 18.74
CA LYS A 93 17.02 -9.32 18.84
C LYS A 93 16.33 -9.62 17.50
N ILE A 94 16.99 -9.38 16.37
CA ILE A 94 16.40 -9.49 15.03
C ILE A 94 16.17 -10.96 14.59
N ARG A 95 16.61 -11.94 15.38
CA ARG A 95 16.52 -13.37 15.06
C ARG A 95 15.18 -14.04 15.41
N SER A 96 14.28 -13.43 16.19
CA SER A 96 13.20 -14.19 16.85
C SER A 96 11.86 -14.34 16.12
N ASN A 97 11.58 -13.60 15.03
CA ASN A 97 10.27 -13.67 14.35
C ASN A 97 10.31 -14.23 12.92
N ARG A 98 11.43 -14.79 12.48
CA ARG A 98 11.58 -15.29 11.10
C ARG A 98 10.88 -16.64 10.86
N GLY A 99 10.82 -17.50 11.89
CA GLY A 99 10.38 -18.89 11.74
C GLY A 99 8.91 -19.11 11.41
N ALA A 100 7.99 -18.26 11.90
CA ALA A 100 6.55 -18.49 11.74
C ALA A 100 6.03 -18.19 10.31
N LEU A 101 6.74 -17.36 9.53
CA LEU A 101 6.37 -17.02 8.14
C LEU A 101 7.02 -17.95 7.11
N ASP A 102 8.08 -18.65 7.51
CA ASP A 102 8.81 -19.57 6.64
C ASP A 102 8.12 -20.94 6.56
N ASP A 103 7.29 -21.32 7.55
CA ASP A 103 6.48 -22.54 7.55
C ASP A 103 4.97 -22.23 7.55
N PHE A 104 4.42 -22.00 6.36
CA PHE A 104 3.03 -21.62 6.22
C PHE A 104 2.05 -22.78 6.45
N LYS A 105 2.52 -24.03 6.34
CA LYS A 105 1.72 -25.20 6.69
C LYS A 105 1.48 -25.25 8.19
N ALA A 106 2.52 -25.04 8.99
CA ALA A 106 2.38 -24.93 10.43
C ALA A 106 1.42 -23.78 10.80
N LEU A 107 1.57 -22.62 10.16
CA LEU A 107 0.74 -21.45 10.43
C LEU A 107 -0.75 -21.66 10.08
N ILE A 108 -1.06 -22.16 8.87
CA ILE A 108 -2.46 -22.48 8.50
C ILE A 108 -3.00 -23.56 9.45
N SER A 109 -2.22 -24.60 9.74
CA SER A 109 -2.66 -25.67 10.63
C SER A 109 -3.03 -25.15 12.01
N SER A 110 -2.19 -24.29 12.61
CA SER A 110 -2.44 -23.74 13.94
C SER A 110 -3.57 -22.71 13.96
N GLU A 111 -3.59 -21.77 13.01
CA GLU A 111 -4.55 -20.65 13.01
C GLU A 111 -5.94 -21.05 12.54
N CYS A 112 -6.02 -22.00 11.60
CA CYS A 112 -7.29 -22.49 11.05
C CYS A 112 -7.74 -23.81 11.66
N GLU A 113 -6.98 -24.38 12.62
CA GLU A 113 -7.28 -25.66 13.27
C GLU A 113 -7.45 -26.82 12.26
N VAL A 114 -6.57 -26.86 11.25
CA VAL A 114 -6.60 -27.86 10.17
C VAL A 114 -5.50 -28.89 10.39
N ASP A 115 -5.84 -30.18 10.20
CA ASP A 115 -4.86 -31.26 10.20
C ASP A 115 -3.78 -31.01 9.12
N PRO A 116 -2.47 -30.92 9.50
CA PRO A 116 -1.37 -30.75 8.56
C PRO A 116 -1.39 -31.74 7.39
N ALA A 117 -1.92 -32.96 7.59
CA ALA A 117 -2.02 -33.99 6.55
C ALA A 117 -2.96 -33.59 5.39
N LYS A 118 -3.90 -32.65 5.63
CA LYS A 118 -4.76 -32.08 4.59
C LYS A 118 -4.05 -30.99 3.78
N LEU A 119 -2.98 -30.38 4.29
CA LEU A 119 -2.30 -29.25 3.66
C LEU A 119 -1.30 -29.70 2.59
N ARG A 120 -1.81 -29.92 1.37
CA ARG A 120 -1.04 -30.47 0.24
C ARG A 120 -0.39 -29.42 -0.66
N PHE A 121 -0.70 -28.14 -0.43
CA PHE A 121 -0.25 -27.05 -1.26
C PHE A 121 1.27 -26.86 -1.29
N LYS A 122 1.75 -26.22 -2.37
CA LYS A 122 3.09 -25.62 -2.47
C LYS A 122 3.05 -24.15 -2.05
N GLN A 123 4.04 -23.71 -1.28
CA GLN A 123 4.15 -22.31 -0.86
C GLN A 123 4.94 -21.49 -1.90
N HIS A 124 4.44 -20.29 -2.20
CA HIS A 124 5.09 -19.32 -3.08
C HIS A 124 5.16 -17.95 -2.42
N ASN A 125 6.37 -17.37 -2.32
CA ASN A 125 6.55 -16.02 -1.82
C ASN A 125 6.72 -15.07 -3.00
N VAL A 126 5.86 -14.06 -3.10
CA VAL A 126 5.89 -13.03 -4.14
C VAL A 126 6.31 -11.71 -3.50
N GLU A 127 7.18 -10.94 -4.16
CA GLU A 127 7.53 -9.60 -3.66
C GLU A 127 6.26 -8.75 -3.56
N HIS A 128 6.10 -8.03 -2.46
CA HIS A 128 4.92 -7.22 -2.14
C HIS A 128 4.50 -6.26 -3.26
N HIS A 129 5.42 -5.44 -3.76
CA HIS A 129 5.13 -4.50 -4.85
C HIS A 129 4.85 -5.22 -6.18
N LEU A 130 5.48 -6.37 -6.41
CA LEU A 130 5.18 -7.18 -7.59
C LEU A 130 3.76 -7.75 -7.51
N ALA A 131 3.32 -8.18 -6.32
CA ALA A 131 1.95 -8.61 -6.08
C ALA A 131 0.94 -7.47 -6.31
N HIS A 132 1.27 -6.24 -5.87
CA HIS A 132 0.47 -5.06 -6.20
C HIS A 132 0.36 -4.83 -7.71
N THR A 133 1.47 -4.81 -8.44
CA THR A 133 1.43 -4.67 -9.90
C THR A 133 0.62 -5.78 -10.54
N ALA A 134 0.82 -7.03 -10.13
CA ALA A 134 0.10 -8.19 -10.67
C ALA A 134 -1.41 -8.09 -10.45
N SER A 135 -1.85 -7.63 -9.27
CA SER A 135 -3.28 -7.46 -8.97
C SER A 135 -3.98 -6.43 -9.84
N ALA A 136 -3.25 -5.45 -10.37
CA ALA A 136 -3.79 -4.44 -11.27
C ALA A 136 -3.65 -4.88 -12.74
N TYR A 137 -2.46 -5.33 -13.13
CA TYR A 137 -2.14 -5.65 -14.52
C TYR A 137 -2.89 -6.88 -15.03
N PHE A 138 -2.84 -8.00 -14.32
CA PHE A 138 -3.51 -9.23 -14.77
C PHE A 138 -5.04 -9.16 -14.68
N MET A 139 -5.57 -8.15 -13.97
CA MET A 139 -7.00 -7.83 -13.92
C MET A 139 -7.42 -6.76 -14.92
N SER A 140 -6.48 -6.23 -15.71
CA SER A 140 -6.75 -5.25 -16.75
C SER A 140 -6.88 -5.92 -18.11
N ASP A 141 -7.58 -5.27 -19.04
CA ASP A 141 -7.70 -5.73 -20.43
C ASP A 141 -6.49 -5.36 -21.31
N TRP A 142 -5.35 -5.03 -20.70
CA TRP A 142 -4.17 -4.52 -21.41
C TRP A 142 -3.13 -5.62 -21.64
N GLU A 143 -2.69 -5.78 -22.89
CA GLU A 143 -1.62 -6.73 -23.26
C GLU A 143 -0.21 -6.21 -22.92
N GLU A 144 -0.05 -4.87 -22.86
CA GLU A 144 1.18 -4.20 -22.47
C GLU A 144 0.84 -2.94 -21.67
N SER A 145 1.57 -2.69 -20.58
CA SER A 145 1.38 -1.48 -19.77
C SER A 145 2.61 -1.09 -18.95
N ALA A 146 2.66 0.18 -18.54
CA ALA A 146 3.54 0.62 -17.47
C ALA A 146 2.90 0.32 -16.12
N GLY A 147 3.54 -0.52 -15.32
CA GLY A 147 3.16 -0.77 -13.93
C GLY A 147 3.80 0.25 -13.00
N PHE A 148 3.01 0.79 -12.08
CA PHE A 148 3.49 1.73 -11.07
C PHE A 148 2.79 1.47 -9.74
N THR A 149 3.58 1.31 -8.69
CA THR A 149 3.07 1.15 -7.32
C THR A 149 3.76 2.16 -6.41
N LEU A 150 2.97 2.78 -5.53
CA LEU A 150 3.43 3.65 -4.45
C LEU A 150 2.78 3.15 -3.16
N ASP A 151 3.59 2.88 -2.16
CA ASP A 151 3.13 2.39 -0.87
C ASP A 151 4.00 2.96 0.27
N GLY A 152 3.55 2.76 1.51
CA GLY A 152 4.34 2.98 2.71
C GLY A 152 5.65 2.20 2.61
N SER A 153 5.60 0.87 2.72
CA SER A 153 6.71 -0.01 2.34
C SER A 153 6.27 -1.47 2.34
N GLY A 154 6.72 -2.22 1.33
CA GLY A 154 6.67 -3.68 1.29
C GLY A 154 7.99 -4.27 0.82
N ASP A 155 8.48 -5.30 1.52
CA ASP A 155 9.76 -5.95 1.21
C ASP A 155 10.95 -4.99 1.02
N PHE A 156 10.95 -3.88 1.77
CA PHE A 156 11.95 -2.79 1.71
C PHE A 156 11.86 -1.87 0.48
N ALA A 157 10.94 -2.13 -0.45
CA ALA A 157 10.54 -1.18 -1.48
C ALA A 157 9.41 -0.28 -0.96
N THR A 158 9.27 0.90 -1.56
CA THR A 158 8.23 1.90 -1.30
C THR A 158 7.59 2.35 -2.61
N CYS A 159 8.29 2.11 -3.73
CA CYS A 159 7.81 2.32 -5.08
C CYS A 159 8.41 1.26 -6.00
N LEU A 160 7.62 0.78 -6.95
CA LEU A 160 8.06 -0.05 -8.06
C LEU A 160 7.49 0.49 -9.37
N MET A 161 8.38 0.72 -10.33
CA MET A 161 8.07 0.97 -11.73
C MET A 161 8.44 -0.27 -12.54
N SER A 162 7.52 -0.78 -13.35
CA SER A 162 7.72 -2.01 -14.12
C SER A 162 7.18 -1.88 -15.55
N LYS A 163 7.75 -2.67 -16.46
CA LYS A 163 7.13 -2.97 -17.74
C LYS A 163 6.28 -4.23 -17.57
N CYS A 164 5.02 -4.20 -17.98
CA CYS A 164 4.14 -5.36 -17.97
C CYS A 164 3.81 -5.72 -19.42
N GLU A 165 4.00 -6.98 -19.80
CA GLU A 165 3.78 -7.45 -21.18
C GLU A 165 3.45 -8.94 -21.18
N GLY A 166 2.32 -9.32 -21.77
CA GLY A 166 1.81 -10.69 -21.74
C GLY A 166 1.71 -11.20 -20.29
N SER A 167 2.39 -12.31 -20.00
CA SER A 167 2.44 -12.92 -18.66
C SER A 167 3.60 -12.42 -17.78
N GLU A 168 4.38 -11.44 -18.23
CA GLU A 168 5.58 -10.97 -17.53
C GLU A 168 5.37 -9.58 -16.91
N ILE A 169 5.88 -9.42 -15.69
CA ILE A 169 6.08 -8.11 -15.07
C ILE A 169 7.57 -7.96 -14.80
N LYS A 170 8.20 -7.02 -15.50
CA LYS A 170 9.63 -6.72 -15.42
C LYS A 170 9.87 -5.46 -14.60
N PRO A 171 10.38 -5.56 -13.36
CA PRO A 171 10.84 -4.41 -12.58
C PRO A 171 11.90 -3.60 -13.33
N LEU A 172 11.70 -2.28 -13.45
CA LEU A 172 12.65 -1.35 -14.06
C LEU A 172 13.36 -0.50 -13.01
N TYR A 173 12.58 0.14 -12.13
CA TYR A 173 13.10 1.00 -11.06
C TYR A 173 12.39 0.73 -9.75
N ARG A 174 13.13 0.88 -8.64
CA ARG A 174 12.60 0.78 -7.29
C ARG A 174 13.08 1.97 -6.48
N VAL A 175 12.20 2.50 -5.65
CA VAL A 175 12.58 3.33 -4.51
C VAL A 175 12.47 2.45 -3.26
N ASN A 176 13.49 2.52 -2.41
CA ASN A 176 13.56 1.74 -1.18
C ASN A 176 13.49 2.66 0.05
N VAL A 177 13.20 2.07 1.20
CA VAL A 177 13.35 2.71 2.51
C VAL A 177 14.76 3.33 2.62
N PRO A 178 14.90 4.57 3.13
CA PRO A 178 13.90 5.35 3.88
C PRO A 178 13.05 6.31 3.03
N HIS A 179 13.15 6.31 1.70
CA HIS A 179 12.40 7.25 0.87
C HIS A 179 11.01 6.69 0.54
N SER A 180 9.96 7.21 1.17
CA SER A 180 8.57 6.75 0.95
C SER A 180 7.59 7.92 0.85
N MET A 181 6.92 8.05 -0.30
CA MET A 181 5.83 9.02 -0.45
C MET A 181 4.66 8.71 0.49
N GLY A 182 4.42 7.44 0.79
CA GLY A 182 3.43 7.03 1.80
C GLY A 182 3.77 7.60 3.18
N SER A 183 5.05 7.51 3.59
CA SER A 183 5.51 8.06 4.86
C SER A 183 5.51 9.59 4.89
N LEU A 184 5.79 10.27 3.77
CA LEU A 184 5.59 11.72 3.65
C LEU A 184 4.12 12.09 3.88
N TYR A 185 3.19 11.39 3.24
CA TYR A 185 1.76 11.67 3.39
C TYR A 185 1.27 11.40 4.82
N MET A 186 1.69 10.27 5.40
CA MET A 186 1.38 9.89 6.78
C MET A 186 1.96 10.89 7.79
N MET A 187 3.20 11.36 7.58
CA MET A 187 3.82 12.40 8.41
C MET A 187 2.99 13.68 8.47
N ILE A 188 2.49 14.14 7.31
CA ILE A 188 1.62 15.31 7.26
C ILE A 188 0.30 15.03 7.99
N CYS A 189 -0.33 13.88 7.74
CA CYS A 189 -1.57 13.47 8.41
C CYS A 189 -1.42 13.49 9.94
N ASP A 190 -0.36 12.87 10.47
CA ASP A 190 -0.03 12.87 11.88
C ASP A 190 0.12 14.30 12.43
N PHE A 191 0.90 15.13 11.74
CA PHE A 191 1.12 16.53 12.14
C PHE A 191 -0.17 17.36 12.22
N ILE A 192 -1.09 17.15 11.27
CA ILE A 192 -2.39 17.86 11.25
C ILE A 192 -3.49 17.17 12.08
N GLY A 193 -3.12 16.18 12.92
CA GLY A 193 -4.00 15.61 13.95
C GLY A 193 -4.76 14.35 13.50
N TYR A 194 -4.43 13.78 12.34
CA TYR A 194 -4.99 12.53 11.81
C TYR A 194 -4.03 11.38 12.14
N LYS A 195 -4.05 10.95 13.41
CA LYS A 195 -3.05 10.02 13.99
C LYS A 195 -3.40 8.53 13.83
N LYS A 196 -4.56 8.17 13.26
CA LYS A 196 -4.94 6.76 13.10
C LYS A 196 -4.52 6.25 11.72
N TYR A 197 -4.03 5.02 11.67
CA TYR A 197 -3.80 4.33 10.40
C TYR A 197 -5.08 4.33 9.55
N GLY A 198 -4.97 4.72 8.29
CA GLY A 198 -6.07 4.83 7.34
C GLY A 198 -6.87 6.14 7.41
N ASP A 199 -6.47 7.10 8.25
CA ASP A 199 -7.05 8.44 8.23
C ASP A 199 -6.57 9.29 7.05
N GLU A 200 -5.54 8.84 6.32
CA GLU A 200 -5.01 9.44 5.10
C GLU A 200 -6.12 9.73 4.06
N GLY A 201 -7.09 8.82 3.94
CA GLY A 201 -8.24 9.00 3.05
C GLY A 201 -9.14 10.19 3.44
N LYS A 202 -9.22 10.54 4.73
CA LYS A 202 -9.96 11.73 5.18
C LYS A 202 -9.23 13.00 4.77
N VAL A 203 -7.91 13.04 4.94
CA VAL A 203 -7.07 14.18 4.54
C VAL A 203 -7.13 14.37 3.02
N MET A 204 -7.11 13.29 2.24
CA MET A 204 -7.34 13.33 0.80
C MET A 204 -8.70 13.96 0.45
N GLY A 205 -9.75 13.60 1.19
CA GLY A 205 -11.09 14.20 1.03
C GLY A 205 -11.13 15.71 1.29
N LEU A 206 -10.20 16.26 2.08
CA LEU A 206 -10.06 17.70 2.32
C LEU A 206 -9.28 18.43 1.23
N ALA A 207 -8.46 17.71 0.43
CA ALA A 207 -7.55 18.32 -0.55
C ALA A 207 -8.24 19.29 -1.55
N PRO A 208 -9.45 19.01 -2.07
CA PRO A 208 -10.14 19.94 -2.99
C PRO A 208 -10.53 21.29 -2.36
N LEU A 209 -10.57 21.38 -1.03
CA LEU A 209 -10.88 22.61 -0.29
C LEU A 209 -9.63 23.46 -0.02
N GLY A 210 -8.45 22.91 -0.29
CA GLY A 210 -7.17 23.55 -0.05
C GLY A 210 -6.82 24.63 -1.08
N LYS A 211 -5.73 25.33 -0.79
CA LYS A 211 -5.03 26.20 -1.75
C LYS A 211 -3.55 25.83 -1.72
N ASP A 212 -2.90 25.95 -2.87
CA ASP A 212 -1.48 25.69 -3.01
C ASP A 212 -0.64 26.73 -2.26
N SER A 213 -0.47 26.52 -0.95
CA SER A 213 0.12 27.50 -0.02
C SER A 213 1.53 27.14 0.42
N TYR A 214 1.91 25.87 0.25
CA TYR A 214 3.16 25.28 0.77
C TYR A 214 3.97 24.58 -0.32
N HIS A 215 3.71 24.90 -1.59
CA HIS A 215 4.38 24.29 -2.75
C HIS A 215 5.90 24.22 -2.58
N GLU A 216 6.54 25.37 -2.37
CA GLU A 216 7.99 25.49 -2.25
C GLU A 216 8.53 24.66 -1.08
N THR A 217 7.79 24.59 0.03
CA THR A 217 8.16 23.77 1.19
C THR A 217 8.10 22.27 0.87
N PHE A 218 7.12 21.81 0.10
CA PHE A 218 7.04 20.41 -0.32
C PHE A 218 8.09 20.05 -1.37
N GLU A 219 8.50 21.00 -2.24
CA GLU A 219 9.63 20.82 -3.16
C GLU A 219 10.97 20.60 -2.41
N GLU A 220 11.12 21.16 -1.20
CA GLU A 220 12.28 20.89 -0.33
C GLU A 220 12.22 19.54 0.39
N MET A 221 11.03 18.96 0.53
CA MET A 221 10.83 17.67 1.23
C MET A 221 10.97 16.48 0.28
N LEU A 222 10.55 16.64 -0.97
CA LEU A 222 10.54 15.58 -1.97
C LEU A 222 11.19 16.06 -3.27
N HIS A 223 12.26 15.39 -3.66
CA HIS A 223 12.99 15.65 -4.89
C HIS A 223 12.77 14.51 -5.88
N LEU A 224 12.31 14.84 -7.08
CA LEU A 224 12.22 13.89 -8.18
C LEU A 224 13.61 13.58 -8.73
N THR A 225 13.78 12.34 -9.21
CA THR A 225 14.99 11.85 -9.86
C THR A 225 14.59 11.13 -11.14
N ASP A 226 15.55 10.84 -12.03
CA ASP A 226 15.30 10.07 -13.25
C ASP A 226 14.76 8.65 -12.99
N LYS A 227 14.86 8.14 -11.76
CA LYS A 227 14.51 6.77 -11.38
C LYS A 227 13.52 6.71 -10.20
N GLY A 228 12.81 7.78 -9.92
CA GLY A 228 11.85 7.87 -8.81
C GLY A 228 11.99 9.17 -8.03
N PHE A 229 12.17 9.07 -6.71
CA PHE A 229 12.25 10.23 -5.82
C PHE A 229 13.16 9.99 -4.63
N GLN A 230 13.58 11.07 -4.00
CA GLN A 230 14.29 11.09 -2.72
C GLN A 230 13.59 12.06 -1.78
N LEU A 231 13.52 11.68 -0.51
CA LEU A 231 13.04 12.56 0.55
C LEU A 231 14.21 13.25 1.24
N ASN A 232 14.01 14.50 1.64
CA ASN A 232 14.84 15.14 2.63
C ASN A 232 14.47 14.60 4.02
N LEU A 233 15.37 13.79 4.59
CA LEU A 233 15.08 13.04 5.82
C LEU A 233 15.10 13.91 7.08
N ASP A 234 15.58 15.17 7.01
CA ASP A 234 15.60 16.10 8.15
C ASP A 234 14.19 16.43 8.68
N TYR A 235 13.15 16.22 7.87
CA TYR A 235 11.75 16.45 8.21
C TYR A 235 11.10 15.30 8.98
N PHE A 236 11.77 14.14 9.05
CA PHE A 236 11.21 12.89 9.55
C PHE A 236 11.89 12.46 10.82
N MET A 237 11.15 11.75 11.68
CA MET A 237 11.79 10.98 12.74
C MET A 237 12.64 9.85 12.14
N PRO A 238 13.78 9.50 12.75
CA PRO A 238 14.62 8.41 12.27
C PRO A 238 13.90 7.08 12.52
N PHE A 239 13.23 6.56 11.50
CA PHE A 239 12.56 5.27 11.58
C PHE A 239 13.36 4.16 10.93
N GLY A 240 13.32 2.99 11.57
CA GLY A 240 13.78 1.75 10.96
C GLY A 240 12.82 1.27 9.86
N ALA A 241 13.02 0.03 9.40
CA ALA A 241 12.21 -0.54 8.32
C ALA A 241 10.70 -0.62 8.61
N SER A 242 10.27 -0.51 9.87
CA SER A 242 8.85 -0.47 10.25
C SER A 242 8.20 0.90 10.07
N GLN A 243 8.97 1.94 9.74
CA GLN A 243 8.47 3.30 9.51
C GLN A 243 7.54 3.79 10.62
N GLY A 244 7.93 3.63 11.89
CA GLY A 244 7.15 4.15 13.01
C GLY A 244 5.79 3.46 13.23
N MET A 245 5.59 2.26 12.68
CA MET A 245 4.36 1.49 12.88
C MET A 245 4.58 0.26 13.75
N SER A 246 3.59 -0.07 14.57
CA SER A 246 3.52 -1.31 15.36
C SER A 246 2.11 -1.91 15.33
N ILE A 247 2.01 -3.19 15.68
CA ILE A 247 0.75 -3.94 15.73
C ILE A 247 0.49 -4.32 17.19
N THR A 248 -0.71 -4.04 17.70
CA THR A 248 -1.13 -4.46 19.04
C THR A 248 -1.47 -5.95 19.09
N ASP A 249 -1.59 -6.53 20.28
CA ASP A 249 -2.02 -7.93 20.45
C ASP A 249 -3.41 -8.22 19.85
N LYS A 250 -4.22 -7.18 19.64
CA LYS A 250 -5.54 -7.27 18.99
C LYS A 250 -5.48 -7.18 17.46
N GLY A 251 -4.28 -7.06 16.89
CA GLY A 251 -4.07 -6.89 15.45
C GLY A 251 -4.40 -5.47 14.95
N GLU A 252 -4.41 -4.47 15.82
CA GLU A 252 -4.63 -3.07 15.43
C GLU A 252 -3.31 -2.37 15.13
N MET A 253 -3.31 -1.50 14.12
CA MET A 253 -2.13 -0.69 13.78
C MET A 253 -2.01 0.53 14.70
N VAL A 254 -0.82 0.76 15.21
CA VAL A 254 -0.43 1.96 15.95
C VAL A 254 0.61 2.72 15.14
N VAL A 255 0.41 4.03 15.03
CA VAL A 255 1.25 4.96 14.28
C VAL A 255 1.93 5.87 15.30
N ASP A 256 3.26 5.82 15.38
CA ASP A 256 4.07 6.71 16.23
C ASP A 256 4.20 8.09 15.58
N ARG A 257 4.84 9.05 16.28
CA ARG A 257 5.10 10.39 15.73
C ARG A 257 6.04 10.35 14.52
N HIS A 258 5.60 10.85 13.36
CA HIS A 258 6.33 10.75 12.09
C HIS A 258 7.21 11.94 11.70
N PHE A 259 6.92 13.13 12.25
CA PHE A 259 7.59 14.37 11.90
C PHE A 259 8.68 14.74 12.90
N SER A 260 9.79 15.28 12.41
CA SER A 260 10.85 15.85 13.26
C SER A 260 10.46 17.22 13.82
N ASP A 261 11.32 17.81 14.65
CA ASP A 261 11.12 19.17 15.16
C ASP A 261 11.21 20.24 14.06
N ARG A 262 11.85 19.94 12.92
CA ARG A 262 11.90 20.84 11.75
C ARG A 262 10.51 21.15 11.18
N ILE A 263 9.59 20.19 11.22
CA ILE A 263 8.20 20.40 10.82
C ILE A 263 7.52 21.39 11.78
N VAL A 264 7.81 21.30 13.08
CA VAL A 264 7.28 22.21 14.10
C VAL A 264 7.84 23.63 13.91
N GLU A 265 9.13 23.76 13.58
CA GLU A 265 9.75 25.06 13.29
C GLU A 265 9.09 25.79 12.10
N ILE A 266 8.64 25.04 11.09
CA ILE A 266 8.06 25.62 9.86
C ILE A 266 6.56 25.87 9.99
N PHE A 267 5.82 24.92 10.55
CA PHE A 267 4.35 24.95 10.57
C PHE A 267 3.75 25.31 11.94
N GLY A 268 4.56 25.36 13.00
CA GLY A 268 4.14 25.55 14.38
C GLY A 268 3.78 24.25 15.08
N GLU A 269 3.05 24.36 16.19
CA GLU A 269 2.65 23.20 16.99
C GLU A 269 1.73 22.23 16.22
N PRO A 270 1.93 20.90 16.39
CA PRO A 270 1.06 19.91 15.78
C PRO A 270 -0.38 20.03 16.30
N ARG A 271 -1.34 19.57 15.51
CA ARG A 271 -2.75 19.62 15.90
C ARG A 271 -3.08 18.48 16.85
N GLU A 272 -3.76 18.83 17.94
CA GLU A 272 -4.37 17.82 18.81
C GLU A 272 -5.65 17.26 18.19
N PRO A 273 -5.80 15.93 18.09
CA PRO A 273 -7.01 15.32 17.56
C PRO A 273 -8.25 15.80 18.31
N TYR A 274 -9.32 16.11 17.55
CA TYR A 274 -10.60 16.60 18.08
C TYR A 274 -10.55 17.93 18.84
N SER A 275 -9.43 18.67 18.79
CA SER A 275 -9.37 20.02 19.33
C SER A 275 -10.20 20.99 18.49
N ASP A 276 -10.82 21.96 19.16
CA ASP A 276 -11.58 23.01 18.48
C ASP A 276 -10.65 23.85 17.60
N TYR A 277 -11.11 24.16 16.39
CA TYR A 277 -10.42 25.09 15.52
C TYR A 277 -10.56 26.51 16.07
N ALA A 278 -9.57 26.97 16.84
CA ALA A 278 -9.53 28.31 17.42
C ALA A 278 -9.45 29.46 16.38
N GLY A 279 -9.38 29.15 15.07
CA GLY A 279 -9.48 30.14 14.00
C GLY A 279 -10.94 30.39 13.66
N GLY A 280 -11.55 31.41 14.26
CA GLY A 280 -12.91 31.81 13.89
C GLY A 280 -13.09 31.90 12.37
N ILE A 281 -14.26 31.51 11.88
CA ILE A 281 -14.73 31.81 10.53
C ILE A 281 -14.86 33.35 10.46
N GLY A 282 -13.75 34.04 10.23
CA GLY A 282 -13.65 35.49 10.27
C GLY A 282 -12.68 36.05 11.32
N ALA A 283 -11.39 35.75 11.24
CA ALA A 283 -10.34 36.65 11.76
C ALA A 283 -8.94 36.30 11.24
N GLY A 284 -8.29 37.28 10.61
CA GLY A 284 -6.82 37.36 10.60
C GLY A 284 -6.12 36.94 9.32
N ARG A 285 -5.80 37.93 8.47
CA ARG A 285 -4.63 37.87 7.59
C ARG A 285 -3.40 37.59 8.47
N ARG A 286 -2.92 36.35 8.52
CA ARG A 286 -1.59 36.06 9.06
C ARG A 286 -0.55 36.44 7.99
N ARG A 287 0.41 37.28 8.40
CA ARG A 287 1.58 37.65 7.59
C ARG A 287 2.37 36.37 7.31
N GLY A 288 2.72 36.15 6.03
CA GLY A 288 3.63 35.07 5.65
C GLY A 288 5.01 35.25 6.31
N PRO A 289 5.83 34.18 6.36
CA PRO A 289 7.15 34.24 6.95
C PRO A 289 8.02 35.27 6.24
N ALA A 290 8.87 35.96 7.01
CA ALA A 290 9.83 36.93 6.50
C ALA A 290 10.75 36.26 5.47
N GLY A 291 10.88 36.87 4.29
CA GLY A 291 11.55 36.30 3.14
C GLY A 291 13.01 35.91 3.40
N LEU A 292 13.37 34.72 2.91
CA LEU A 292 14.75 34.35 2.67
C LEU A 292 15.32 35.18 1.50
N PRO A 293 16.61 35.56 1.52
CA PRO A 293 17.20 36.40 0.48
C PRO A 293 17.25 35.65 -0.86
N GLY A 294 16.55 36.19 -1.86
CA GLY A 294 16.41 35.60 -3.19
C GLY A 294 17.73 35.52 -3.96
N ARG A 295 18.02 34.34 -4.51
CA ARG A 295 18.97 34.17 -5.63
C ARG A 295 18.27 34.50 -6.95
N PRO A 296 18.97 35.09 -7.95
CA PRO A 296 18.36 35.43 -9.22
C PRO A 296 18.03 34.15 -10.03
N ARG A 297 16.79 34.07 -10.54
CA ARG A 297 16.31 33.00 -11.43
C ARG A 297 16.85 33.21 -12.86
N PRO A 298 17.33 32.18 -13.57
CA PRO A 298 17.48 32.23 -15.02
C PRO A 298 16.11 32.11 -15.71
N GLY A 299 15.86 32.97 -16.71
CA GLY A 299 14.56 33.08 -17.38
C GLY A 299 14.17 31.85 -18.19
N LEU A 300 12.99 31.28 -17.87
CA LEU A 300 12.29 30.36 -18.78
C LEU A 300 11.51 31.17 -19.82
N ARG A 301 11.88 30.98 -21.10
CA ARG A 301 11.09 31.43 -22.25
C ARG A 301 9.79 30.63 -22.32
N ARG A 302 8.66 31.35 -22.34
CA ARG A 302 7.33 30.77 -22.66
C ARG A 302 7.31 30.35 -24.13
N ALA A 303 7.02 29.08 -24.40
CA ALA A 303 6.55 28.64 -25.71
C ALA A 303 5.03 28.80 -25.78
N ALA A 304 4.56 29.54 -26.78
CA ALA A 304 3.16 29.68 -27.15
C ALA A 304 2.88 28.85 -28.42
N HIS A 305 1.62 28.44 -28.58
CA HIS A 305 1.01 27.68 -29.69
C HIS A 305 1.24 26.14 -29.64
N LEU A 306 0.26 25.26 -29.89
CA LEU A 306 -1.02 25.35 -30.61
C LEU A 306 -2.19 24.75 -29.80
N ARG A 307 -3.36 25.38 -29.91
CA ARG A 307 -4.67 24.72 -29.76
C ARG A 307 -5.17 24.40 -31.16
N GLU A 308 -5.30 23.13 -31.51
CA GLU A 308 -6.18 22.69 -32.59
C GLU A 308 -7.20 21.71 -32.02
N GLY A 309 -8.45 21.92 -32.41
CA GLY A 309 -9.62 21.25 -31.86
C GLY A 309 -9.72 19.81 -32.31
N ILE A 310 -10.17 18.96 -31.39
CA ILE A 310 -10.71 17.64 -31.71
C ILE A 310 -12.19 17.68 -31.36
N HIS A 311 -13.02 17.67 -32.40
CA HIS A 311 -14.45 17.41 -32.30
C HIS A 311 -14.67 15.96 -31.84
N ALA A 312 -15.37 15.77 -30.73
CA ALA A 312 -15.93 14.48 -30.34
C ALA A 312 -17.27 14.26 -31.10
N PRO A 313 -17.51 13.11 -31.74
CA PRO A 313 -18.84 12.77 -32.20
C PRO A 313 -19.70 12.27 -31.03
N ALA A 314 -20.99 12.61 -31.10
CA ALA A 314 -22.01 12.38 -30.09
C ALA A 314 -22.16 10.89 -29.71
N GLN A 315 -22.30 10.63 -28.41
CA GLN A 315 -22.64 9.33 -27.85
C GLN A 315 -24.08 8.96 -28.20
N SER A 316 -24.23 7.83 -28.88
CA SER A 316 -25.49 7.09 -29.02
C SER A 316 -25.80 6.37 -27.70
N THR A 317 -26.98 6.63 -27.16
CA THR A 317 -27.52 6.00 -25.96
C THR A 317 -28.04 4.59 -26.27
N ALA A 318 -27.49 3.57 -25.62
CA ALA A 318 -28.11 2.25 -25.49
C ALA A 318 -28.17 1.86 -23.99
N PRO A 319 -29.27 1.28 -23.50
CA PRO A 319 -29.54 1.18 -22.07
C PRO A 319 -28.81 0.00 -21.41
N ALA A 320 -28.41 0.22 -20.16
CA ALA A 320 -27.87 -0.80 -19.27
C ALA A 320 -28.89 -1.93 -19.05
N ARG A 321 -28.51 -3.17 -19.40
CA ARG A 321 -29.22 -4.38 -18.96
C ARG A 321 -28.65 -4.82 -17.63
N ALA A 322 -29.49 -4.72 -16.59
CA ALA A 322 -29.33 -5.46 -15.35
C ALA A 322 -29.45 -6.96 -15.64
N VAL A 323 -28.47 -7.75 -15.22
CA VAL A 323 -28.61 -9.21 -15.15
C VAL A 323 -28.76 -9.56 -13.67
N GLY A 324 -30.02 -9.70 -13.27
CA GLY A 324 -30.42 -10.38 -12.05
C GLY A 324 -30.39 -11.89 -12.28
N ALA A 325 -30.02 -12.62 -11.22
CA ALA A 325 -30.01 -14.06 -11.17
C ALA A 325 -31.40 -14.67 -11.41
N HIS A 326 -31.46 -15.72 -12.23
CA HIS A 326 -32.39 -16.82 -12.05
C HIS A 326 -31.76 -18.11 -12.59
N PHE A 327 -31.33 -18.96 -11.67
CA PHE A 327 -31.15 -20.39 -11.88
C PHE A 327 -32.55 -21.01 -12.01
N ASP A 328 -32.80 -21.73 -13.09
CA ASP A 328 -33.79 -22.80 -13.06
C ASP A 328 -33.24 -24.01 -13.82
N GLY A 329 -33.25 -25.14 -13.13
CA GLY A 329 -32.72 -26.40 -13.61
C GLY A 329 -33.72 -27.13 -14.49
N ARG A 330 -33.23 -27.70 -15.59
CA ARG A 330 -33.72 -28.95 -16.17
C ARG A 330 -32.74 -29.39 -17.26
N GLY A 331 -32.12 -30.55 -17.04
CA GLY A 331 -31.26 -31.19 -18.03
C GLY A 331 -32.04 -31.80 -19.19
N LEU A 332 -31.32 -32.21 -20.23
CA LEU A 332 -31.43 -33.51 -20.93
C LEU A 332 -30.56 -33.49 -22.20
N HIS A 333 -29.64 -34.47 -22.25
CA HIS A 333 -29.17 -35.28 -23.38
C HIS A 333 -28.94 -34.73 -24.81
N THR A 334 -27.75 -35.12 -25.33
CA THR A 334 -27.37 -35.51 -26.72
C THR A 334 -27.52 -34.44 -27.81
N GLN A 335 -26.55 -34.16 -28.69
CA GLN A 335 -25.44 -34.92 -29.28
C GLN A 335 -24.16 -34.08 -29.35
#